data_AF-A0A7X9WPZ7-F1
#
_entry.id   AF-A0A7X9WPZ7-F1
#
_cell.length_a   1.000
_cell.length_b   1.000
_cell.length_c   1.000
_cell.angle_alpha   90.00
_cell.angle_beta   90.00
_cell.angle_gamma   90.00
#
_symmetry.space_group_name_H-M   'P 1'
#
loop_
_entity.id
_entity.type
_entity.pdbx_description
1 polymer ?
#
loop_
_entity_poly.entity_id
_entity_poly.type
_entity_poly.pdbx_seq_one_letter_code
_entity_poly.pdbx_strand_id
1 'polypeptide(L)'
;MGFLVAAAGRAGLFALPEFTEDNRRLPEGRVRAGRCDLWIASEDWEINWLIEFKLGWYGPRARDGLVTPMNAAIKCAFDRDRSEADDRWACVVYAPGRRWVDETPAKRKAWRSHAEVERLAESVDIAFEINGPAGPAHLLMKKIPRGARKLERYLLAKDLLGPEEE
;
A
#
# COMPACT_ATOMS: atom_id res chain seq x y z
N MET A 1 6.70 -5.51 6.16
CA MET A 1 7.95 -5.55 5.38
C MET A 1 8.70 -6.88 5.55
N GLY A 2 9.15 -7.26 6.75
CA GLY A 2 9.96 -8.48 6.95
C GLY A 2 9.34 -9.79 6.41
N PHE A 3 8.02 -9.97 6.50
CA PHE A 3 7.33 -11.11 5.88
C PHE A 3 7.52 -11.19 4.36
N LEU A 4 7.45 -10.06 3.65
CA LEU A 4 7.64 -10.03 2.20
C LEU A 4 9.11 -10.28 1.82
N VAL A 5 10.05 -9.81 2.62
CA VAL A 5 11.48 -10.13 2.45
C VAL A 5 11.72 -11.63 2.60
N ALA A 6 11.14 -12.26 3.63
CA ALA A 6 11.24 -13.70 3.83
C ALA A 6 10.55 -14.48 2.69
N ALA A 7 9.38 -14.04 2.23
CA ALA A 7 8.68 -14.65 1.11
C ALA A 7 9.49 -14.54 -0.20
N ALA A 8 10.08 -13.38 -0.48
CA ALA A 8 10.97 -13.18 -1.63
C ALA A 8 12.18 -14.12 -1.58
N GLY A 9 12.87 -14.21 -0.44
CA GLY A 9 13.99 -15.14 -0.28
C GLY A 9 13.57 -16.61 -0.44
N ARG A 10 12.37 -16.98 0.02
CA ARG A 10 11.81 -18.32 -0.21
C ARG A 10 11.45 -18.59 -1.67
N ALA A 11 11.15 -17.56 -2.44
CA ALA A 11 10.91 -17.62 -3.87
C ALA A 11 12.20 -17.52 -4.71
N GLY A 12 13.39 -17.48 -4.08
CA GLY A 12 14.66 -17.33 -4.79
C GLY A 12 14.91 -15.92 -5.34
N LEU A 13 14.26 -14.91 -4.75
CA LEU A 13 14.40 -13.50 -5.14
C LEU A 13 15.26 -12.73 -4.14
N PHE A 14 15.95 -11.71 -4.64
CA PHE A 14 16.56 -10.68 -3.83
C PHE A 14 15.49 -9.76 -3.26
N ALA A 15 15.71 -9.27 -2.03
CA ALA A 15 14.85 -8.29 -1.40
C ALA A 15 15.69 -7.29 -0.60
N LEU A 16 15.61 -6.02 -0.97
CA LEU A 16 16.33 -4.93 -0.34
C LEU A 16 15.32 -3.96 0.31
N PRO A 17 15.15 -3.99 1.64
CA PRO A 17 14.39 -2.96 2.33
C PRO A 17 15.15 -1.64 2.27
N GLU A 18 14.40 -0.53 2.28
CA GLU A 18 14.99 0.82 2.25
C GLU A 18 15.92 1.06 1.05
N PHE A 19 15.59 0.44 -0.08
CA PHE A 19 16.39 0.53 -1.30
C PHE A 19 16.45 1.98 -1.79
N THR A 20 17.66 2.42 -2.11
CA THR A 20 17.91 3.77 -2.57
C THR A 20 17.93 3.79 -4.09
N GLU A 21 17.06 4.61 -4.67
CA GLU A 21 16.96 4.79 -6.12
C GLU A 21 17.82 5.96 -6.58
N ASP A 22 18.38 5.81 -7.79
CA ASP A 22 19.01 6.92 -8.49
C ASP A 22 17.93 7.90 -8.96
N ASN A 23 17.80 9.03 -8.27
CA ASN A 23 16.84 10.06 -8.65
C ASN A 23 17.46 11.04 -9.66
N ARG A 24 17.28 10.74 -10.94
CA ARG A 24 17.78 11.56 -12.07
C ARG A 24 17.18 12.97 -12.16
N ARG A 25 16.15 13.29 -11.37
CA ARG A 25 15.55 14.64 -11.33
C ARG A 25 16.28 15.59 -10.39
N LEU A 26 17.32 15.12 -9.69
CA LEU A 26 18.12 15.95 -8.80
C LEU A 26 19.34 16.52 -9.53
N PRO A 27 19.82 17.72 -9.13
CA PRO A 27 21.07 18.27 -9.65
C PRO A 27 22.25 17.33 -9.41
N GLU A 28 23.24 17.37 -10.32
CA GLU A 28 24.51 16.66 -10.18
C GLU A 28 25.13 16.91 -8.79
N GLY A 29 25.56 15.84 -8.12
CA GLY A 29 26.11 15.89 -6.75
C GLY A 29 25.11 15.51 -5.64
N ARG A 30 23.82 15.32 -5.93
CA ARG A 30 22.86 14.70 -5.01
C ARG A 30 22.56 13.26 -5.44
N VAL A 31 23.41 12.33 -5.04
CA VAL A 31 23.39 10.93 -5.52
C VAL A 31 22.25 10.09 -4.92
N ARG A 32 21.49 10.59 -3.94
CA ARG A 32 20.42 9.80 -3.28
C ARG A 32 19.27 10.70 -2.84
N ALA A 33 18.11 10.66 -3.49
CA ALA A 33 16.89 11.23 -2.87
C ALA A 33 15.56 10.60 -3.31
N GLY A 34 15.56 9.32 -3.65
CA GLY A 34 14.38 8.46 -3.56
C GLY A 34 14.75 7.25 -2.72
N ARG A 35 14.01 7.00 -1.64
CA ARG A 35 14.06 5.72 -0.93
C ARG A 35 12.74 5.04 -1.21
N CYS A 36 12.77 3.84 -1.77
CA CYS A 36 11.60 2.99 -1.76
C CYS A 36 11.64 2.14 -0.50
N ASP A 37 10.47 1.77 0.00
CA ASP A 37 10.39 1.00 1.23
C ASP A 37 10.89 -0.44 1.04
N LEU A 38 10.63 -1.05 -0.12
CA LEU A 38 11.12 -2.39 -0.46
C LEU A 38 11.34 -2.53 -1.96
N TRP A 39 12.46 -3.11 -2.34
CA TRP A 39 12.77 -3.55 -3.70
C TRP A 39 12.90 -5.07 -3.74
N ILE A 40 12.38 -5.71 -4.78
CA ILE A 40 12.44 -7.17 -4.98
C ILE A 40 12.87 -7.45 -6.43
N ALA A 41 13.81 -8.35 -6.63
CA ALA A 41 14.18 -8.77 -7.98
C ALA A 41 14.63 -10.23 -8.09
N SER A 42 14.49 -10.81 -9.27
CA SER A 42 15.09 -12.09 -9.63
C SER A 42 16.54 -11.91 -10.10
N GLU A 43 17.31 -13.01 -10.13
CA GLU A 43 18.71 -13.00 -10.57
C GLU A 43 18.86 -12.72 -12.08
N ASP A 44 17.90 -13.17 -12.88
CA ASP A 44 17.80 -12.91 -14.32
C ASP A 44 17.19 -11.55 -14.67
N TRP A 45 16.78 -10.77 -13.66
CA TRP A 45 16.13 -9.47 -13.80
C TRP A 45 14.78 -9.47 -14.54
N GLU A 46 14.15 -10.64 -14.74
CA GLU A 46 12.79 -10.72 -15.31
C GLU A 46 11.73 -10.18 -14.32
N ILE A 47 12.01 -10.29 -13.02
CA ILE A 47 11.23 -9.67 -11.96
C ILE A 47 12.07 -8.54 -11.39
N ASN A 48 11.51 -7.34 -11.44
CA ASN A 48 12.07 -6.18 -10.76
C ASN A 48 10.94 -5.27 -10.27
N TRP A 49 10.69 -5.28 -8.97
CA TRP A 49 9.57 -4.58 -8.34
C TRP A 49 10.02 -3.59 -7.27
N LEU A 50 9.34 -2.43 -7.24
CA LEU A 50 9.43 -1.48 -6.13
C LEU A 50 8.10 -1.45 -5.39
N ILE A 51 8.13 -1.43 -4.06
CA ILE A 51 6.94 -1.43 -3.21
C ILE A 51 7.01 -0.26 -2.23
N GLU A 52 5.97 0.56 -2.21
CA GLU A 52 5.79 1.71 -1.32
C GLU A 52 4.69 1.40 -0.30
N PHE A 53 5.01 1.53 0.99
CA PHE A 53 4.08 1.29 2.07
C PHE A 53 3.54 2.61 2.63
N LYS A 54 2.25 2.61 2.98
CA LYS A 54 1.63 3.58 3.88
C LYS A 54 0.83 2.84 4.95
N LEU A 55 0.56 3.54 6.04
CA LEU A 55 -0.34 3.07 7.09
C LEU A 55 -1.66 3.81 6.96
N GLY A 56 -2.75 3.06 7.06
CA GLY A 56 -4.11 3.58 7.20
C GLY A 56 -4.71 3.10 8.52
N TRP A 57 -5.60 3.90 9.09
CA TRP A 57 -6.33 3.54 10.30
C TRP A 57 -7.81 3.61 10.02
N TYR A 58 -8.55 2.58 10.41
CA TYR A 58 -10.02 2.62 10.38
C TYR A 58 -10.59 2.73 11.79
N GLY A 59 -11.79 3.30 11.88
CA GLY A 59 -12.46 3.66 13.12
C GLY A 59 -13.87 4.19 12.84
N PRO A 60 -14.69 4.44 13.88
CA PRO A 60 -16.12 4.74 13.74
C PRO A 60 -16.50 5.90 12.80
N ARG A 61 -15.55 6.78 12.45
CA ARG A 61 -15.75 7.94 11.56
C ARG A 61 -14.66 8.05 10.49
N ALA A 62 -13.98 6.95 10.17
CA ALA A 62 -12.79 6.98 9.33
C ALA A 62 -13.09 6.90 7.82
N ARG A 63 -14.34 6.66 7.41
CA ARG A 63 -14.74 6.37 6.02
C ARG A 63 -14.16 7.37 5.01
N ASP A 64 -14.39 8.66 5.23
CA ASP A 64 -13.93 9.74 4.33
C ASP A 64 -12.40 9.79 4.19
N GLY A 65 -11.69 9.25 5.19
CA GLY A 65 -10.24 9.18 5.22
C GLY A 65 -9.67 7.89 4.60
N LEU A 66 -10.46 6.84 4.37
CA LEU A 66 -9.92 5.53 3.98
C LEU A 66 -9.31 5.53 2.59
N VAL A 67 -9.84 6.29 1.64
CA VAL A 67 -9.26 6.35 0.28
C VAL A 67 -7.93 7.12 0.25
N THR A 68 -7.72 8.04 1.20
CA THR A 68 -6.60 8.98 1.19
C THR A 68 -5.23 8.28 1.30
N PRO A 69 -4.97 7.38 2.27
CA PRO A 69 -3.72 6.64 2.33
C PRO A 69 -3.44 5.83 1.06
N MET A 70 -4.47 5.24 0.45
CA MET A 70 -4.32 4.46 -0.78
C MET A 70 -3.88 5.34 -1.95
N ASN A 71 -4.55 6.48 -2.15
CA ASN A 71 -4.16 7.44 -3.18
C ASN A 71 -2.77 8.04 -2.93
N ALA A 72 -2.38 8.24 -1.66
CA ALA A 72 -1.03 8.65 -1.31
C ALA A 72 0.01 7.58 -1.67
N ALA A 73 -0.26 6.30 -1.37
CA ALA A 73 0.59 5.19 -1.76
C ALA A 73 0.71 5.06 -3.28
N ILE A 74 -0.41 5.18 -4.01
CA ILE A 74 -0.45 5.17 -5.49
C ILE A 74 0.43 6.27 -6.06
N LYS A 75 0.31 7.49 -5.54
CA LYS A 75 1.15 8.61 -5.97
C LYS A 75 2.63 8.33 -5.70
N CYS A 76 2.99 7.88 -4.50
CA CYS A 76 4.38 7.55 -4.16
C CYS A 76 4.97 6.48 -5.08
N ALA A 77 4.23 5.38 -5.33
CA ALA A 77 4.64 4.30 -6.22
C ALA A 77 4.74 4.75 -7.68
N PHE A 78 3.80 5.59 -8.14
CA PHE A 78 3.81 6.13 -9.50
C PHE A 78 5.01 7.04 -9.76
N ASP A 79 5.40 7.84 -8.76
CA ASP A 79 6.54 8.76 -8.82
C ASP A 79 7.91 8.06 -8.75
N ARG A 80 7.95 6.76 -8.41
CA ARG A 80 9.17 5.93 -8.46
C ARG A 80 9.69 5.78 -9.88
N ASP A 81 11.00 5.66 -10.04
CA ASP A 81 11.61 5.56 -11.37
C ASP A 81 11.21 4.23 -12.04
N ARG A 82 10.67 4.36 -13.25
CA ARG A 82 10.23 3.23 -14.08
C ARG A 82 11.38 2.51 -14.80
N SER A 83 12.61 3.04 -14.75
CA SER A 83 13.78 2.28 -15.20
C SER A 83 14.26 1.29 -14.15
N GLU A 84 13.97 1.56 -12.88
CA GLU A 84 14.42 0.76 -11.74
C GLU A 84 13.45 -0.36 -11.37
N ALA A 85 12.26 -0.41 -11.98
CA ALA A 85 11.30 -1.49 -11.81
C ALA A 85 10.34 -1.68 -13.00
N ASP A 86 9.99 -2.93 -13.25
CA ASP A 86 8.94 -3.34 -14.18
C ASP A 86 7.55 -3.15 -13.59
N ASP A 87 7.39 -3.37 -12.29
CA ASP A 87 6.16 -3.06 -11.59
C ASP A 87 6.42 -2.29 -10.32
N ARG A 88 5.60 -1.28 -10.07
CA ARG A 88 5.64 -0.48 -8.85
C ARG A 88 4.34 -0.75 -8.10
N TRP A 89 4.44 -1.07 -6.82
CA TRP A 89 3.30 -1.46 -6.00
C TRP A 89 3.04 -0.41 -4.93
N ALA A 90 1.83 0.11 -4.94
CA ALA A 90 1.31 0.92 -3.86
C ALA A 90 0.67 -0.01 -2.83
N CYS A 91 1.12 0.06 -1.59
CA CYS A 91 0.68 -0.82 -0.53
C CYS A 91 0.21 -0.02 0.68
N VAL A 92 -0.97 -0.36 1.19
CA VAL A 92 -1.47 0.19 2.45
C VAL A 92 -1.83 -0.91 3.41
N VAL A 93 -1.32 -0.81 4.64
CA VAL A 93 -1.79 -1.60 5.77
C VAL A 93 -2.84 -0.79 6.51
N TYR A 94 -4.10 -1.22 6.45
CA TYR A 94 -5.15 -0.68 7.29
C TYR A 94 -5.25 -1.49 8.58
N ALA A 95 -5.19 -0.81 9.71
CA ALA A 95 -5.38 -1.43 11.02
C ALA A 95 -6.46 -0.68 11.81
N PRO A 96 -7.12 -1.34 12.76
CA PRO A 96 -8.07 -0.66 13.62
C PRO A 96 -7.35 0.39 14.47
N GLY A 97 -7.98 1.54 14.66
CA GLY A 97 -7.46 2.59 15.54
C GLY A 97 -7.33 2.11 16.98
N ARG A 98 -6.46 2.77 17.76
CA ARG A 98 -6.07 2.38 19.14
C ARG A 98 -7.23 1.99 20.05
N ARG A 99 -8.37 2.68 19.95
CA ARG A 99 -9.56 2.43 20.76
C ARG A 99 -10.11 1.01 20.62
N TRP A 100 -9.86 0.33 19.50
CA TRP A 100 -10.43 -0.99 19.23
C TRP A 100 -10.19 -1.99 20.37
N VAL A 101 -8.97 -2.05 20.87
CA VAL A 101 -8.57 -3.01 21.92
C VAL A 101 -9.37 -2.80 23.22
N ASP A 102 -9.78 -1.57 23.50
CA ASP A 102 -10.52 -1.21 24.71
C ASP A 102 -12.05 -1.30 24.53
N GLU A 103 -12.54 -1.41 23.28
CA GLU A 103 -13.97 -1.52 23.00
C GLU A 103 -14.49 -2.95 23.18
N THR A 104 -15.74 -3.07 23.62
CA THR A 104 -16.45 -4.38 23.68
C THR A 104 -16.65 -4.99 22.28
N PRO A 105 -16.81 -6.32 22.15
CA PRO A 105 -17.11 -6.97 20.87
C PRO A 105 -18.33 -6.37 20.13
N ALA A 106 -19.39 -6.02 20.85
CA ALA A 106 -20.58 -5.38 20.27
C ALA A 106 -20.27 -4.02 19.64
N LYS A 107 -19.47 -3.19 20.32
CA LYS A 107 -19.04 -1.89 19.79
C LYS A 107 -18.07 -2.02 18.63
N ARG A 108 -17.14 -2.99 18.65
CA ARG A 108 -16.24 -3.29 17.52
C ARG A 108 -17.02 -3.68 16.27
N LYS A 109 -18.04 -4.54 16.41
CA LYS A 109 -18.93 -4.95 15.31
C LYS A 109 -19.71 -3.77 14.71
N ALA A 110 -19.97 -2.72 15.49
CA ALA A 110 -20.63 -1.51 15.01
C ALA A 110 -19.70 -0.57 14.21
N TRP A 111 -18.39 -0.85 14.10
CA TRP A 111 -17.48 -0.04 13.29
C TRP A 111 -17.69 -0.35 11.80
N ARG A 112 -18.64 0.36 11.18
CA ARG A 112 -18.92 0.26 9.73
C ARG A 112 -17.67 0.42 8.87
N SER A 113 -16.70 1.21 9.32
CA SER A 113 -15.42 1.44 8.64
C SER A 113 -14.62 0.18 8.33
N HIS A 114 -14.83 -0.92 9.06
CA HIS A 114 -14.17 -2.19 8.75
C HIS A 114 -14.69 -2.77 7.42
N ALA A 115 -16.01 -2.85 7.26
CA ALA A 115 -16.64 -3.25 6.00
C ALA A 115 -16.30 -2.27 4.85
N GLU A 116 -16.09 -0.99 5.14
CA GLU A 116 -15.63 -0.03 4.12
C GLU A 116 -14.20 -0.31 3.64
N VAL A 117 -13.32 -0.90 4.47
CA VAL A 117 -12.00 -1.36 4.01
C VAL A 117 -12.14 -2.58 3.11
N GLU A 118 -13.08 -3.49 3.39
CA GLU A 118 -13.40 -4.62 2.50
C GLU A 118 -13.94 -4.13 1.14
N ARG A 119 -14.82 -3.12 1.12
CA ARG A 119 -15.27 -2.48 -0.12
C ARG A 119 -14.12 -1.82 -0.89
N LEU A 120 -13.20 -1.16 -0.17
CA LEU A 120 -11.99 -0.60 -0.78
C LEU A 120 -11.10 -1.69 -1.40
N ALA A 121 -11.06 -2.87 -0.78
CA ALA A 121 -10.26 -4.01 -1.24
C ALA A 121 -10.69 -4.52 -2.62
N GLU A 122 -11.98 -4.39 -2.98
CA GLU A 122 -12.50 -4.74 -4.31
C GLU A 122 -11.95 -3.84 -5.43
N SER A 123 -11.40 -2.67 -5.08
CA SER A 123 -10.87 -1.70 -6.04
C SER A 123 -9.34 -1.78 -6.24
N VAL A 124 -8.67 -2.71 -5.57
CA VAL A 124 -7.22 -2.93 -5.68
C VAL A 124 -6.91 -4.28 -6.32
N ASP A 125 -5.63 -4.55 -6.62
CA ASP A 125 -5.24 -5.76 -7.36
C ASP A 125 -5.00 -6.97 -6.46
N ILE A 126 -4.53 -6.74 -5.23
CA ILE A 126 -4.37 -7.77 -4.20
C ILE A 126 -4.88 -7.22 -2.89
N ALA A 127 -5.68 -8.02 -2.18
CA ALA A 127 -6.08 -7.72 -0.83
C ALA A 127 -6.15 -8.99 0.01
N PHE A 128 -5.74 -8.88 1.27
CA PHE A 128 -5.97 -9.94 2.25
C PHE A 128 -6.08 -9.37 3.66
N GLU A 129 -6.78 -10.11 4.50
CA GLU A 129 -6.96 -9.81 5.91
C GLU A 129 -6.10 -10.73 6.78
N ILE A 130 -5.53 -10.13 7.83
CA ILE A 130 -4.86 -10.85 8.92
C ILE A 130 -5.63 -10.54 10.21
N ASN A 131 -6.26 -11.57 10.77
CA ASN A 131 -6.91 -11.49 12.07
C ASN A 131 -5.88 -11.55 13.21
N GLY A 132 -6.07 -10.73 14.24
CA GLY A 132 -5.19 -10.71 15.41
C GLY A 132 -5.86 -10.15 16.67
N PRO A 133 -5.18 -10.22 17.83
CA PRO A 133 -5.72 -9.77 19.11
C PRO A 133 -6.06 -8.27 19.13
N ALA A 134 -5.31 -7.48 18.36
CA ALA A 134 -5.55 -6.05 18.19
C ALA A 134 -6.68 -5.73 17.20
N GLY A 135 -7.30 -6.74 16.60
CA GLY A 135 -8.30 -6.63 15.53
C GLY A 135 -7.74 -6.96 14.13
N PRO A 136 -8.61 -6.99 13.11
CA PRO A 136 -8.24 -7.37 11.76
C PRO A 136 -7.43 -6.29 11.05
N ALA A 137 -6.25 -6.64 10.55
CA ALA A 137 -5.44 -5.77 9.70
C ALA A 137 -5.64 -6.18 8.24
N HIS A 138 -5.80 -5.20 7.35
CA HIS A 138 -5.99 -5.40 5.93
C HIS A 138 -4.75 -4.93 5.17
N LEU A 139 -4.20 -5.75 4.29
CA LEU A 139 -3.18 -5.34 3.34
C LEU A 139 -3.83 -5.17 1.97
N LEU A 140 -3.79 -3.96 1.43
CA LEU A 140 -4.30 -3.63 0.09
C LEU A 140 -3.12 -3.22 -0.80
N MET A 141 -3.02 -3.81 -1.98
CA MET A 141 -1.96 -3.53 -2.94
C MET A 141 -2.52 -3.21 -4.32
N LYS A 142 -2.07 -2.09 -4.89
CA LYS A 142 -2.38 -1.65 -6.25
C LYS A 142 -1.12 -1.62 -7.10
N LYS A 143 -1.21 -2.24 -8.26
CA LYS A 143 -0.15 -2.36 -9.27
C LYS A 143 -0.09 -1.12 -10.15
N ILE A 144 1.11 -0.58 -10.31
CA ILE A 144 1.45 0.52 -11.22
C ILE A 144 2.49 -0.02 -12.22
N PRO A 145 2.07 -0.45 -13.42
CA PRO A 145 2.97 -1.08 -14.38
C PRO A 145 4.03 -0.09 -14.90
N ARG A 146 5.16 -0.59 -15.41
CA ARG A 146 6.24 0.22 -16.03
C ARG A 146 5.73 1.23 -17.05
N GLY A 147 4.75 0.80 -17.85
CA GLY A 147 4.14 1.59 -18.92
C GLY A 147 3.21 2.71 -18.45
N ALA A 148 2.91 2.83 -17.15
CA ALA A 148 1.98 3.83 -16.63
C ALA A 148 2.43 5.26 -16.98
N ARG A 149 1.53 6.03 -17.61
CA ARG A 149 1.80 7.42 -18.07
C ARG A 149 0.94 8.49 -17.42
N LYS A 150 -0.24 8.13 -16.92
CA LYS A 150 -1.24 9.07 -16.37
C LYS A 150 -1.65 8.59 -14.98
N LEU A 151 -1.31 9.37 -13.95
CA LEU A 151 -1.58 9.02 -12.55
C LEU A 151 -3.08 8.84 -12.28
N GLU A 152 -3.90 9.66 -12.92
CA GLU A 152 -5.36 9.73 -12.74
C GLU A 152 -6.08 8.43 -13.08
N ARG A 153 -5.47 7.58 -13.91
CA ARG A 153 -6.00 6.25 -14.27
C ARG A 153 -5.87 5.22 -13.15
N TYR A 154 -5.00 5.48 -12.17
CA TYR A 154 -4.69 4.56 -11.09
C TYR A 154 -5.22 5.06 -9.75
N LEU A 155 -5.47 6.37 -9.62
CA LEU A 155 -6.10 6.93 -8.44
C LEU A 155 -7.52 6.39 -8.27
N LEU A 156 -7.87 6.08 -7.03
CA LEU A 156 -9.21 5.74 -6.63
C LEU A 156 -10.06 7.00 -6.53
N ALA A 157 -11.32 6.91 -6.95
CA ALA A 157 -12.27 8.01 -6.84
C ALA A 157 -12.43 8.41 -5.37
N LYS A 158 -12.49 9.72 -5.07
CA LYS A 158 -12.59 10.20 -3.69
C LYS A 158 -13.91 9.77 -3.04
N ASP A 159 -14.94 9.66 -3.85
CA ASP A 159 -16.30 9.23 -3.53
C ASP A 159 -16.52 7.74 -3.76
N LEU A 160 -15.46 6.94 -3.95
CA LEU A 160 -15.54 5.50 -4.21
C LEU A 160 -16.44 4.75 -3.22
N LEU A 161 -16.40 5.16 -1.95
CA LEU A 161 -17.21 4.52 -0.91
C LEU A 161 -18.67 5.00 -0.93
N GLY A 162 -18.99 6.11 -1.60
CA GLY A 162 -20.32 6.75 -1.61
C GLY A 162 -20.67 7.45 -0.29
N PRO A 163 -21.86 8.06 -0.15
CA PRO A 163 -22.37 8.56 1.12
C PRO A 163 -22.68 7.42 2.11
N GLU A 164 -22.52 7.67 3.40
CA GLU A 164 -22.91 6.72 4.45
C GLU A 164 -24.43 6.47 4.36
N GLU A 165 -24.85 5.23 4.09
CA GLU A 165 -26.27 4.88 4.14
C GLU A 165 -26.71 4.96 5.61
N GLU A 166 -27.67 5.83 5.92
CA GLU A 166 -28.14 6.10 7.30
C GLU A 166 -28.67 4.82 8.00
#